data_AF-X6IGV8-F1
#
_entry.id   AF-X6IGV8-F1
#
_cell.length_a   1.000
_cell.length_b   1.000
_cell.length_c   1.000
_cell.angle_alpha   90.00
_cell.angle_beta   90.00
_cell.angle_gamma   90.00
#
_symmetry.space_group_name_H-M   'P 1'
#
loop_
_entity.id
_entity.type
_entity.pdbx_description
1 polymer ?
#
loop_
_entity_poly.entity_id
_entity_poly.type
_entity_poly.pdbx_seq_one_letter_code
_entity_poly.pdbx_strand_id
1 'polypeptide(L)'
;MRSFADRLIGKSIKKIEIGEPGYGIVVSLSDDAGFAIYTEVTACLSDENASTIERVTISDEQVILHLADNDFVAISKNRGRFAVVEAFVYGDDEGMVVEN
;
A
#
# COMPACT_ATOMS: atom_id res chain seq x y z
N MET A 1 3.72 12.38 15.33
CA MET A 1 3.84 11.18 14.49
C MET A 1 3.15 11.52 13.17
N ARG A 2 3.82 11.34 12.03
CA ARG A 2 3.22 11.63 10.71
C ARG A 2 2.15 10.58 10.37
N SER A 3 1.10 10.95 9.64
CA SER A 3 0.06 10.01 9.21
C SER A 3 0.61 9.02 8.18
N PHE A 4 -0.08 7.89 7.98
CA PHE A 4 0.28 6.93 6.92
C PHE A 4 0.37 7.60 5.54
N ALA A 5 -0.61 8.45 5.21
CA ALA A 5 -0.61 9.22 3.96
C ALA A 5 0.63 10.12 3.83
N ASP A 6 0.98 10.86 4.88
CA ASP A 6 2.16 11.75 4.88
C ASP A 6 3.48 11.00 4.72
N ARG A 7 3.54 9.74 5.16
CA ARG A 7 4.73 8.88 5.05
C ARG A 7 4.88 8.26 3.66
N LEU A 8 3.82 8.20 2.87
CA LEU A 8 3.82 7.63 1.52
C LEU A 8 4.03 8.65 0.42
N ILE A 9 3.52 9.88 0.60
CA ILE A 9 3.61 10.92 -0.42
C ILE A 9 5.08 11.20 -0.77
N GLY A 10 5.38 11.21 -2.07
CA GLY A 10 6.72 11.43 -2.61
C GLY A 10 7.59 10.17 -2.70
N LYS A 11 7.14 9.02 -2.18
CA LYS A 11 7.80 7.73 -2.38
C LYS A 11 7.33 7.09 -3.69
N SER A 12 8.17 6.30 -4.33
CA SER A 12 7.79 5.55 -5.54
C SER A 12 7.55 4.08 -5.21
N ILE A 13 6.56 3.46 -5.85
CA ILE A 13 6.30 2.04 -5.70
C ILE A 13 7.36 1.26 -6.47
N LYS A 14 8.23 0.53 -5.78
CA LYS A 14 9.32 -0.24 -6.37
C LYS A 14 8.85 -1.61 -6.85
N LYS A 15 7.97 -2.26 -6.09
CA LYS A 15 7.48 -3.61 -6.39
C LYS A 15 6.17 -3.91 -5.67
N ILE A 16 5.32 -4.70 -6.30
CA ILE A 16 4.16 -5.34 -5.66
C ILE A 16 4.35 -6.85 -5.81
N GLU A 17 4.50 -7.56 -4.70
CA GLU A 17 4.68 -9.01 -4.66
C GLU A 17 3.47 -9.67 -4.03
N ILE A 18 2.86 -10.62 -4.74
CA ILE A 18 1.83 -11.48 -4.17
C ILE A 18 2.55 -12.64 -3.48
N GLY A 19 2.51 -12.66 -2.14
CA GLY A 19 3.06 -13.75 -1.35
C GLY A 19 2.25 -15.05 -1.53
N GLU A 20 2.74 -16.14 -0.95
CA GLU A 20 1.96 -17.37 -0.85
C GLU A 20 0.60 -17.11 -0.16
N PRO A 21 -0.45 -17.90 -0.46
CA PRO A 21 -1.73 -17.78 0.21
C PRO A 21 -1.57 -17.74 1.74
N GLY A 22 -1.99 -16.63 2.37
CA GLY A 22 -1.85 -16.40 3.81
C GLY A 22 -0.73 -15.42 4.22
N TYR A 23 0.19 -15.07 3.31
CA TYR A 23 1.27 -14.10 3.58
C TYR A 23 0.96 -12.68 3.09
N GLY A 24 -0.15 -12.51 2.37
CA GLY A 24 -0.60 -11.21 1.87
C GLY A 24 0.17 -10.75 0.62
N ILE A 25 -0.04 -9.49 0.28
CA ILE A 25 0.60 -8.77 -0.82
C ILE A 25 1.56 -7.77 -0.21
N VAL A 26 2.82 -7.81 -0.60
CA VAL A 26 3.86 -6.89 -0.11
C VAL A 26 4.07 -5.79 -1.13
N VAL A 27 3.98 -4.53 -0.68
CA VAL A 27 4.33 -3.36 -1.48
C VAL A 27 5.64 -2.80 -0.95
N SER A 28 6.65 -2.78 -1.82
CA SER A 28 7.97 -2.23 -1.54
C SER A 28 8.10 -0.85 -2.17
N LEU A 29 8.71 0.08 -1.44
CA LEU A 29 8.89 1.48 -1.84
C LEU A 29 10.35 1.75 -2.22
N SER A 30 10.59 2.91 -2.81
CA SER A 30 11.89 3.35 -3.32
C SER A 30 12.97 3.49 -2.25
N ASP A 31 12.59 3.68 -0.99
CA ASP A 31 13.49 3.83 0.15
C ASP A 31 13.63 2.54 0.99
N ASP A 32 13.33 1.39 0.38
CA ASP A 32 13.32 0.06 0.99
C ASP A 32 12.32 -0.11 2.14
N ALA A 33 11.51 0.91 2.45
CA ALA A 33 10.31 0.78 3.26
C ALA A 33 9.26 -0.05 2.51
N GLY A 34 8.32 -0.61 3.25
CA GLY A 34 7.23 -1.37 2.66
C GLY A 34 6.10 -1.62 3.63
N PHE A 35 5.01 -2.17 3.10
CA PHE A 35 3.87 -2.59 3.90
C PHE A 35 3.23 -3.85 3.31
N ALA A 36 2.72 -4.69 4.20
CA ALA A 36 2.00 -5.90 3.85
C ALA A 36 0.48 -5.64 3.85
N ILE A 37 -0.20 -6.27 2.91
CA ILE A 37 -1.62 -6.10 2.63
C ILE A 37 -2.29 -7.48 2.63
N TYR A 38 -3.24 -7.71 3.51
CA TYR A 38 -3.90 -9.02 3.65
C TYR A 38 -5.31 -9.05 3.01
N THR A 39 -5.47 -8.33 1.90
CA THR A 39 -6.75 -8.12 1.22
C THR A 39 -6.54 -8.05 -0.30
N GLU A 40 -7.60 -7.71 -1.04
CA GLU A 40 -7.55 -7.50 -2.49
C GLU A 40 -6.83 -6.19 -2.84
N VAL A 41 -5.91 -6.28 -3.81
CA VAL A 41 -5.22 -5.13 -4.43
C VAL A 41 -5.57 -5.10 -5.91
N THR A 42 -5.97 -3.93 -6.39
CA THR A 42 -6.13 -3.64 -7.82
C THR A 42 -5.11 -2.59 -8.20
N ALA A 43 -4.28 -2.88 -9.20
CA ALA A 43 -3.29 -1.93 -9.70
C ALA A 43 -3.54 -1.64 -11.19
N CYS A 44 -3.47 -0.36 -11.55
CA CYS A 44 -3.42 0.12 -12.91
C CYS A 44 -2.09 0.87 -13.07
N LEU A 45 -1.14 0.26 -13.78
CA LEU A 45 0.22 0.76 -13.95
C LEU A 45 0.50 0.88 -15.45
N SER A 46 0.98 2.04 -15.87
CA SER A 46 1.27 2.37 -17.26
C SER A 46 2.68 1.90 -17.69
N ASP A 47 3.58 1.66 -16.74
CA ASP A 47 4.92 1.12 -16.97
C ASP A 47 5.38 0.23 -15.78
N GLU A 48 6.36 -0.67 -15.98
CA GLU A 48 6.89 -1.53 -14.91
C GLU A 48 7.81 -0.77 -13.92
N ASN A 49 8.07 0.51 -14.20
CA ASN A 49 8.95 1.35 -13.41
C ASN A 49 8.25 1.96 -12.20
N ALA A 50 9.06 2.45 -11.26
CA ALA A 50 8.56 2.96 -10.00
C ALA A 50 7.81 4.30 -10.17
N SER A 51 6.48 4.24 -10.22
CA SER A 51 5.63 5.44 -10.26
C SER A 51 5.53 6.07 -8.86
N THR A 52 5.76 7.38 -8.78
CA THR A 52 5.75 8.16 -7.53
C THR A 52 4.32 8.37 -7.02
N ILE A 53 4.11 8.18 -5.71
CA ILE A 53 2.84 8.44 -5.03
C ILE A 53 2.67 9.95 -4.86
N GLU A 54 1.70 10.52 -5.56
CA GLU A 54 1.40 11.95 -5.51
C GLU A 54 0.31 12.27 -4.48
N ARG A 55 -0.63 11.35 -4.28
CA ARG A 55 -1.75 11.52 -3.36
C ARG A 55 -2.21 10.19 -2.80
N VAL A 56 -2.64 10.22 -1.54
CA VAL A 56 -3.29 9.08 -0.89
C VAL A 56 -4.73 9.47 -0.54
N THR A 57 -5.69 8.63 -0.91
CA THR A 57 -7.09 8.75 -0.49
C THR A 57 -7.43 7.58 0.40
N ILE A 58 -7.95 7.87 1.59
CA ILE A 58 -8.37 6.87 2.56
C ILE A 58 -9.88 7.02 2.75
N SER A 59 -10.62 5.94 2.52
CA SER A 59 -12.04 5.82 2.85
C SER A 59 -12.28 4.65 3.80
N ASP A 60 -13.53 4.42 4.18
CA ASP A 60 -13.93 3.26 4.99
C ASP A 60 -13.78 1.95 4.22
N GLU A 61 -13.90 1.99 2.89
CA GLU A 61 -13.92 0.79 2.03
C GLU A 61 -12.56 0.49 1.39
N GLN A 62 -11.71 1.50 1.18
CA GLN A 62 -10.45 1.32 0.46
C GLN A 62 -9.40 2.39 0.77
N VAL A 63 -8.15 2.05 0.48
CA VAL A 63 -7.03 2.99 0.37
C VAL A 63 -6.63 3.07 -1.10
N ILE A 64 -6.53 4.27 -1.64
CA ILE A 64 -6.08 4.50 -3.02
C ILE A 64 -4.79 5.31 -3.00
N LEU A 65 -3.75 4.76 -3.60
CA LEU A 65 -2.50 5.45 -3.92
C LEU A 65 -2.62 5.96 -5.35
N HIS A 66 -2.69 7.28 -5.51
CA HIS A 66 -2.65 7.93 -6.82
C HIS A 66 -1.19 8.17 -7.16
N LEU A 67 -0.75 7.57 -8.25
CA LEU A 67 0.61 7.66 -8.73
C LEU A 67 0.68 8.67 -9.89
N ALA A 68 1.90 9.06 -10.27
CA ALA A 68 2.15 9.83 -11.48
C ALA A 68 1.52 9.15 -12.73
N ASP A 69 1.29 9.93 -13.79
CA ASP A 69 0.74 9.46 -15.07
C ASP A 69 -0.69 8.89 -15.02
N ASN A 70 -1.44 9.23 -13.96
CA ASN A 70 -2.79 8.72 -13.65
C ASN A 70 -2.84 7.23 -13.29
N ASP A 71 -1.69 6.64 -12.96
CA ASP A 71 -1.61 5.29 -12.41
C ASP A 71 -2.20 5.25 -10.99
N PHE A 72 -2.62 4.05 -10.56
CA PHE A 72 -3.11 3.89 -9.19
C PHE A 72 -2.96 2.47 -8.65
N VAL A 73 -2.91 2.40 -7.31
CA VAL A 73 -3.07 1.17 -6.54
C VAL A 73 -4.22 1.35 -5.57
N ALA A 74 -5.25 0.53 -5.71
CA ALA A 74 -6.40 0.48 -4.80
C ALA A 74 -6.32 -0.77 -3.93
N ILE A 75 -6.51 -0.59 -2.63
CA ILE A 75 -6.39 -1.62 -1.61
C ILE A 75 -7.71 -1.69 -0.85
N SER A 76 -8.39 -2.84 -0.92
CA SER A 76 -9.70 -3.03 -0.30
C SER A 76 -9.59 -3.16 1.22
N LYS A 77 -10.35 -2.37 1.98
CA LYS A 77 -10.50 -2.57 3.43
C LYS A 77 -11.57 -3.60 3.79
N ASN A 78 -12.29 -4.16 2.80
CA ASN A 78 -13.41 -5.08 3.05
C ASN A 78 -12.92 -6.44 3.57
N ARG A 79 -12.95 -6.59 4.89
CA ARG A 79 -12.42 -7.74 5.65
C ARG A 79 -13.31 -8.99 5.59
N GLY A 80 -14.51 -8.91 5.03
CA GLY A 80 -15.51 -10.00 5.05
C GLY A 80 -15.09 -11.27 4.30
N ARG A 81 -14.03 -11.22 3.49
CA ARG A 81 -13.52 -12.35 2.69
C ARG A 81 -12.33 -13.10 3.31
N PHE A 82 -11.64 -12.56 4.32
CA PHE A 82 -10.38 -13.14 4.83
C PHE A 82 -10.39 -13.24 6.37
N ALA A 83 -10.14 -14.43 6.91
CA ALA A 83 -10.31 -14.74 8.34
C ALA A 83 -9.25 -14.10 9.28
N VAL A 84 -8.15 -13.59 8.73
CA VAL A 84 -7.05 -12.95 9.45
C VAL A 84 -6.62 -11.74 8.63
N VAL A 85 -7.24 -10.59 8.86
CA VAL A 85 -6.75 -9.31 8.31
C VAL A 85 -6.02 -8.61 9.45
N GLU A 86 -4.72 -8.88 9.57
CA GLU A 86 -3.87 -7.99 10.35
C GLU A 86 -3.67 -6.71 9.54
N ALA A 87 -4.11 -5.60 10.13
CA ALA A 87 -3.49 -4.28 10.11
C ALA A 87 -2.55 -3.97 8.93
N PHE A 88 -2.76 -2.83 8.25
CA PHE A 88 -1.71 -2.25 7.42
C PHE A 88 -0.49 -2.01 8.31
N VAL A 89 0.54 -2.85 8.23
CA VAL A 89 1.78 -2.67 8.98
C VAL A 89 2.73 -1.90 8.08
N TYR A 90 2.83 -0.60 8.32
CA TYR A 90 3.84 0.25 7.71
C TYR A 90 5.03 0.37 8.66
N GLY A 91 6.22 -0.02 8.19
CA GLY A 91 7.46 0.13 8.96
C GLY A 91 8.45 1.03 8.23
N ASP A 92 8.95 2.06 8.92
CA ASP A 92 10.10 2.87 8.50
C ASP A 92 11.08 3.07 9.68
N ASP A 93 12.16 3.82 9.43
CA ASP A 93 13.14 4.21 10.44
C ASP A 93 12.53 5.03 11.61
N GLU A 94 11.31 5.54 11.45
CA GLU A 94 10.56 6.25 12.48
C GLU A 94 9.61 5.34 13.29
N GLY A 95 9.58 4.03 13.00
CA GLY A 95 8.81 3.02 13.73
C GLY A 95 7.66 2.42 12.93
N MET A 96 6.83 1.63 13.63
CA MET A 96 5.70 0.91 13.04
C MET A 96 4.41 1.71 13.20
N VAL A 97 3.70 1.92 12.09
CA VAL A 97 2.34 2.48 12.08
C VAL A 97 1.38 1.39 11.65
N VAL A 98 0.37 1.16 12.50
CA VAL A 98 -0.76 0.29 12.22
C VAL A 98 -1.98 1.17 11.97
N GLU A 99 -2.47 1.19 10.73
CA GLU A 99 -3.79 1.79 10.43
C GLU A 99 -4.84 0.69 10.20
N ASN A 100 -6.03 0.92 10.75
CA ASN A 100 -7.21 0.05 10.64
C ASN A 100 -8.20 0.59 9.62
#